data_AF-A0A3E1EWC8-F1
#
_entry.id   AF-A0A3E1EWC8-F1
#
_cell.length_a   1.000
_cell.length_b   1.000
_cell.length_c   1.000
_cell.angle_alpha   90.00
_cell.angle_beta   90.00
_cell.angle_gamma   90.00
#
_symmetry.space_group_name_H-M   'P 1'
#
loop_
_entity.id
_entity.type
_entity.pdbx_description
1 polymer ?
#
loop_
_entity_poly.entity_id
_entity_poly.type
_entity_poly.pdbx_seq_one_letter_code
_entity_poly.pdbx_strand_id
1 'polypeptide(L)'
;MRKTIISIILLIVGIGLLAFNRRYLFVFESDALIMYIQLLLLAVLLFSILLSFIPRLRKPLFLKTLFIFALALIFSELILAYRSVAVYNRIRFTNNYHQNNCDQLLERFEYDKTQNKFAYFSCGIAIDSEEIKQEFKEKYNVEVVAIGLGCTVDCSEHCYNLALMEYLNPIDSSN
;
A
#
# COMPACT_ATOMS: atom_id res chain seq x y z
N MET A 1 -8.62 35.90 7.80
CA MET A 1 -7.55 35.67 6.81
C MET A 1 -6.69 34.45 7.16
N ARG A 2 -6.00 34.41 8.32
CA ARG A 2 -5.15 33.26 8.73
C ARG A 2 -5.85 31.89 8.64
N LYS A 3 -7.09 31.75 9.12
CA LYS A 3 -7.85 30.49 9.06
C LYS A 3 -8.15 30.02 7.63
N THR A 4 -8.52 30.95 6.74
CA THR A 4 -8.78 30.65 5.33
C THR A 4 -7.52 30.18 4.62
N ILE A 5 -6.37 30.81 4.90
CA ILE A 5 -5.06 30.37 4.38
C ILE A 5 -4.75 28.94 4.84
N ILE A 6 -4.95 28.64 6.12
CA ILE A 6 -4.74 27.29 6.64
C ILE A 6 -5.68 26.29 5.96
N SER A 7 -6.98 26.63 5.78
CA SER A 7 -7.92 25.76 5.05
C SER A 7 -7.50 25.51 3.59
N ILE A 8 -6.88 26.48 2.91
CA ILE A 8 -6.33 26.30 1.57
C ILE A 8 -5.13 25.35 1.60
N ILE A 9 -4.22 25.49 2.56
CA ILE A 9 -3.08 24.57 2.71
C ILE A 9 -3.60 23.15 2.97
N LEU A 10 -4.58 23.00 3.87
CA LEU A 10 -5.22 21.72 4.13
C LEU A 10 -5.86 21.15 2.87
N LEU A 11 -6.57 21.96 2.06
CA LEU A 11 -7.13 21.50 0.79
C LEU A 11 -6.04 20.95 -0.15
N ILE A 12 -4.91 21.65 -0.30
CA ILE A 12 -3.80 21.22 -1.16
C ILE A 12 -3.21 19.90 -0.66
N VAL A 13 -2.97 19.78 0.65
CA VAL A 13 -2.50 18.53 1.26
C VAL A 13 -3.51 17.40 1.04
N GLY A 14 -4.80 17.67 1.19
CA GLY A 14 -5.87 16.69 0.98
C GLY A 14 -5.94 16.18 -0.46
N ILE A 15 -5.78 17.07 -1.44
CA ILE A 15 -5.69 16.67 -2.86
C ILE A 15 -4.48 15.77 -3.09
N GLY A 16 -3.32 16.12 -2.51
CA GLY A 16 -2.12 15.29 -2.59
C GLY A 16 -2.31 13.90 -1.98
N LEU A 17 -2.92 13.82 -0.80
CA LEU A 17 -3.23 12.56 -0.13
C LEU A 17 -4.24 11.74 -0.93
N LEU A 18 -5.31 12.34 -1.43
CA LEU A 18 -6.30 11.65 -2.27
C LEU A 18 -5.65 11.07 -3.52
N ALA A 19 -4.78 11.83 -4.19
CA ALA A 19 -4.07 11.36 -5.38
C ALA A 19 -3.17 10.15 -5.05
N PHE A 20 -2.43 10.22 -3.94
CA PHE A 20 -1.62 9.11 -3.44
C PHE A 20 -2.49 7.89 -3.10
N ASN A 21 -3.58 8.09 -2.38
CA ASN A 21 -4.52 7.03 -1.99
C ASN A 21 -5.13 6.34 -3.19
N ARG A 22 -5.55 7.12 -4.19
CA ARG A 22 -6.11 6.60 -5.44
C ARG A 22 -5.09 5.83 -6.26
N ARG A 23 -3.81 6.17 -6.21
CA ARG A 23 -2.78 5.41 -6.92
C ARG A 23 -2.65 3.97 -6.39
N TYR A 24 -2.81 3.77 -5.08
CA TYR A 24 -2.49 2.48 -4.45
C TYR A 24 -3.72 1.67 -4.00
N LEU A 25 -4.85 2.31 -3.69
CA LEU A 25 -6.05 1.62 -3.18
C LEU A 25 -7.15 1.41 -4.23
N PHE A 26 -7.07 2.06 -5.40
CA PHE A 26 -8.14 1.97 -6.43
C PHE A 26 -8.31 0.58 -7.03
N VAL A 27 -7.36 -0.31 -6.81
CA VAL A 27 -7.44 -1.71 -7.25
C VAL A 27 -8.40 -2.53 -6.37
N PHE A 28 -8.69 -2.07 -5.14
CA PHE A 28 -9.61 -2.74 -4.23
C PHE A 28 -11.02 -2.14 -4.34
N GLU A 29 -12.00 -2.93 -4.80
CA GLU A 29 -13.39 -2.46 -5.02
C GLU A 29 -14.00 -1.80 -3.78
N SER A 30 -13.68 -2.29 -2.58
CA SER A 30 -14.16 -1.73 -1.32
C SER A 30 -13.68 -0.29 -1.05
N ASP A 31 -12.49 0.07 -1.55
CA ASP A 31 -11.88 1.38 -1.32
C ASP A 31 -12.28 2.40 -2.41
N ALA A 32 -12.75 1.93 -3.58
CA ALA A 32 -13.17 2.79 -4.68
C ALA A 32 -14.32 3.74 -4.28
N LEU A 33 -15.33 3.22 -3.60
CA LEU A 33 -16.48 4.02 -3.13
C LEU A 33 -16.05 5.09 -2.14
N ILE A 34 -15.16 4.76 -1.21
CA ILE A 34 -14.64 5.71 -0.21
C ILE A 34 -13.93 6.88 -0.92
N MET A 35 -13.15 6.61 -1.97
CA MET A 35 -12.45 7.66 -2.71
C MET A 35 -13.38 8.57 -3.52
N TYR A 36 -14.49 8.04 -4.05
CA TYR A 36 -15.50 8.89 -4.69
C TYR A 36 -16.16 9.84 -3.68
N ILE A 37 -16.45 9.36 -2.47
CA ILE A 37 -16.96 10.19 -1.38
C ILE A 37 -15.95 11.29 -1.02
N GLN A 38 -14.67 10.92 -0.84
CA GLN A 38 -13.59 11.88 -0.53
C GLN A 38 -13.46 12.97 -1.60
N LEU A 39 -13.48 12.60 -2.87
CA LEU A 39 -13.42 13.54 -3.99
C LEU A 39 -14.58 14.55 -3.94
N LEU A 40 -15.80 14.08 -3.67
CA LEU A 40 -16.96 14.94 -3.53
C LEU A 40 -16.83 15.89 -2.33
N LEU A 41 -16.35 15.39 -1.19
CA LEU A 41 -16.11 16.22 0.01
C LEU A 41 -15.04 17.30 -0.24
N LEU A 42 -13.97 16.98 -0.98
CA LEU A 42 -12.95 17.96 -1.38
C LEU A 42 -13.53 19.03 -2.32
N ALA A 43 -14.40 18.64 -3.26
CA ALA A 43 -15.09 19.59 -4.13
C ALA A 43 -16.01 20.53 -3.33
N VAL A 44 -16.75 20.00 -2.35
CA VAL A 44 -17.57 20.80 -1.42
C VAL A 44 -16.71 21.73 -0.57
N LEU A 45 -15.55 21.26 -0.09
CA LEU A 45 -14.61 22.09 0.67
C LEU A 45 -14.05 23.23 -0.20
N LEU A 46 -13.63 22.94 -1.43
CA LEU A 46 -13.16 23.94 -2.38
C LEU A 46 -14.24 24.99 -2.64
N PHE A 47 -15.47 24.57 -2.93
CA PHE A 47 -16.59 25.48 -3.13
C PHE A 47 -16.86 26.35 -1.91
N SER A 48 -16.79 25.77 -0.70
CA SER A 48 -16.96 26.49 0.56
C SER A 48 -15.83 27.50 0.82
N ILE A 49 -14.59 27.18 0.44
CA ILE A 49 -13.45 28.12 0.47
C ILE A 49 -13.71 29.27 -0.51
N LEU A 50 -14.17 29.00 -1.72
CA LEU A 50 -14.51 30.02 -2.71
C LEU A 50 -15.58 30.97 -2.18
N LEU A 51 -16.65 30.44 -1.58
CA LEU A 51 -17.69 31.24 -0.93
C LEU A 51 -17.15 32.11 0.22
N SER A 52 -16.09 31.69 0.90
CA SER A 52 -15.48 32.45 2.00
C SER A 52 -14.78 33.75 1.56
N PHE A 53 -14.56 33.94 0.24
CA PHE A 53 -14.08 35.19 -0.33
C PHE A 53 -15.17 36.26 -0.43
N ILE A 54 -16.44 35.88 -0.40
CA ILE A 54 -17.57 36.83 -0.39
C ILE A 54 -17.67 37.46 1.01
N PRO A 55 -17.52 38.79 1.15
CA PRO A 55 -17.48 39.46 2.47
C PRO A 55 -18.69 39.14 3.36
N ARG A 56 -19.87 39.02 2.74
CA ARG A 56 -21.15 38.75 3.41
C ARG A 56 -21.21 37.36 4.07
N LEU A 57 -20.41 36.41 3.57
CA LEU A 57 -20.35 35.02 4.05
C LEU A 57 -19.20 34.77 5.02
N ARG A 58 -18.29 35.73 5.21
CA ARG A 58 -17.10 35.61 6.07
C ARG A 58 -17.42 35.75 7.57
N LYS A 59 -18.52 35.15 8.02
CA LYS A 59 -18.91 35.11 9.43
C LYS A 59 -17.94 34.20 10.21
N PRO A 60 -17.60 34.54 11.46
CA PRO A 60 -16.63 33.77 12.25
C PRO A 60 -17.07 32.33 12.49
N LEU A 61 -18.38 32.07 12.59
CA LEU A 61 -18.94 30.72 12.72
C LEU A 61 -18.67 29.89 11.45
N PHE A 62 -18.99 30.44 10.27
CA PHE A 62 -18.75 29.78 8.98
C PHE A 62 -17.28 29.40 8.79
N LEU A 63 -16.35 30.32 9.10
CA LEU A 63 -14.91 30.05 9.03
C LEU A 63 -14.44 29.00 10.03
N LYS A 64 -15.05 28.90 11.22
CA LYS A 64 -14.74 27.83 12.19
C LYS A 64 -15.22 26.48 11.67
N THR A 65 -16.45 26.40 11.16
CA THR A 65 -17.00 25.16 10.59
C THR A 65 -16.18 24.69 9.41
N LEU A 66 -15.81 25.60 8.50
CA LEU A 66 -14.93 25.31 7.36
C LEU A 66 -13.59 24.71 7.80
N PHE A 67 -12.99 25.28 8.85
CA PHE A 67 -11.72 24.80 9.38
C PHE A 67 -11.84 23.41 10.01
N ILE A 68 -12.88 23.15 10.80
CA ILE A 68 -13.14 21.84 11.40
C ILE A 68 -13.39 20.79 10.31
N PHE A 69 -14.19 21.13 9.31
CA PHE A 69 -14.48 20.25 8.18
C PHE A 69 -13.21 19.92 7.38
N ALA A 70 -12.38 20.92 7.09
CA ALA A 70 -11.09 20.72 6.43
C ALA A 70 -10.17 19.79 7.23
N LEU A 71 -10.10 19.96 8.55
CA LEU A 71 -9.32 19.07 9.42
C LEU A 71 -9.85 17.63 9.39
N ALA A 72 -11.16 17.44 9.54
CA ALA A 72 -11.77 16.11 9.54
C ALA A 72 -11.49 15.35 8.23
N LEU A 73 -11.61 16.05 7.09
CA LEU A 73 -11.29 15.50 5.78
C LEU A 73 -9.81 15.06 5.72
N ILE A 74 -8.89 15.92 6.16
CA ILE A 74 -7.46 15.57 6.15
C ILE A 74 -7.14 14.37 7.03
N PHE A 75 -7.73 14.28 8.22
CA PHE A 75 -7.55 13.12 9.08
C PHE A 75 -8.06 11.84 8.42
N SER A 76 -9.19 11.90 7.73
CA SER A 76 -9.71 10.72 7.00
C SER A 76 -8.78 10.30 5.84
N GLU A 77 -8.19 11.25 5.12
CA GLU A 77 -7.20 10.98 4.06
C GLU A 77 -5.90 10.39 4.61
N LEU A 78 -5.45 10.83 5.79
CA LEU A 78 -4.29 10.27 6.48
C LEU A 78 -4.49 8.81 6.91
N ILE A 79 -5.70 8.45 7.35
CA ILE A 79 -6.04 7.06 7.69
C ILE A 79 -5.93 6.18 6.44
N LEU A 80 -6.44 6.65 5.30
CA LEU A 80 -6.30 5.95 4.03
C LEU A 80 -4.84 5.89 3.58
N ALA A 81 -4.06 6.96 3.79
CA ALA A 81 -2.64 7.01 3.44
C ALA A 81 -1.83 5.94 4.16
N TYR A 82 -2.17 5.59 5.40
CA TYR A 82 -1.54 4.46 6.10
C TYR A 82 -1.72 3.14 5.34
N ARG A 83 -2.94 2.85 4.87
CA ARG A 83 -3.22 1.66 4.04
C ARG A 83 -2.49 1.72 2.71
N SER A 84 -2.51 2.87 2.05
CA SER A 84 -1.81 3.10 0.79
C SER A 84 -0.30 2.91 0.91
N VAL A 85 0.31 3.31 2.03
CA VAL A 85 1.74 3.07 2.32
C VAL A 85 2.01 1.57 2.46
N ALA A 86 1.15 0.82 3.14
CA ALA A 86 1.30 -0.63 3.25
C ALA A 86 1.27 -1.31 1.86
N VAL A 87 0.31 -0.91 1.01
CA VAL A 87 0.22 -1.42 -0.38
C VAL A 87 1.42 -0.98 -1.22
N TYR A 88 1.84 0.28 -1.13
CA TYR A 88 3.03 0.80 -1.81
C TYR A 88 4.28 0.01 -1.43
N ASN A 89 4.50 -0.23 -0.13
CA ASN A 89 5.65 -0.99 0.34
C ASN A 89 5.61 -2.43 -0.16
N ARG A 90 4.42 -3.06 -0.17
CA ARG A 90 4.24 -4.40 -0.75
C ARG A 90 4.57 -4.42 -2.23
N ILE A 91 4.01 -3.50 -3.03
CA ILE A 91 4.28 -3.40 -4.47
C ILE A 91 5.77 -3.15 -4.71
N ARG A 92 6.38 -2.21 -3.99
CA ARG A 92 7.81 -1.91 -4.11
C ARG A 92 8.67 -3.12 -3.75
N PHE A 93 8.28 -3.88 -2.74
CA PHE A 93 8.96 -5.11 -2.36
C PHE A 93 8.85 -6.16 -3.46
N THR A 94 7.63 -6.45 -3.94
CA THR A 94 7.38 -7.41 -5.02
C THR A 94 8.07 -7.01 -6.33
N ASN A 95 8.17 -5.71 -6.63
CA ASN A 95 8.89 -5.22 -7.81
C ASN A 95 10.39 -5.52 -7.79
N ASN A 96 10.99 -5.83 -6.65
CA ASN A 96 12.39 -6.30 -6.61
C ASN A 96 12.55 -7.72 -7.18
N TYR A 97 11.45 -8.43 -7.41
CA TYR A 97 11.42 -9.82 -7.89
C TYR A 97 10.73 -9.95 -9.25
N HIS A 98 9.76 -9.09 -9.55
CA HIS A 98 9.07 -9.09 -10.84
C HIS A 98 9.97 -8.71 -12.02
N GLN A 99 9.76 -9.37 -13.17
CA GLN A 99 10.48 -9.17 -14.44
C GLN A 99 11.98 -9.51 -14.41
N ASN A 100 12.47 -10.06 -13.30
CA ASN A 100 13.82 -10.59 -13.23
C ASN A 100 13.86 -11.97 -13.87
N ASN A 101 14.97 -12.28 -14.56
CA ASN A 101 15.26 -13.65 -14.96
C ASN A 101 15.78 -14.47 -13.77
N CYS A 102 15.94 -15.79 -13.94
CA CYS A 102 16.39 -16.64 -12.84
C CYS A 102 17.77 -16.29 -12.30
N ASP A 103 18.71 -15.87 -13.15
CA ASP A 103 20.05 -15.48 -12.68
C ASP A 103 19.97 -14.28 -11.69
N GLN A 104 19.16 -13.28 -12.04
CA GLN A 104 18.91 -12.11 -11.19
C GLN A 104 18.15 -12.47 -9.90
N LEU A 105 17.21 -13.41 -9.97
CA LEU A 105 16.48 -13.89 -8.80
C LEU A 105 17.37 -14.70 -7.85
N LEU A 106 18.31 -15.48 -8.39
CA LEU A 106 19.29 -16.22 -7.60
C LEU A 106 20.32 -15.29 -6.94
N GLU A 107 20.80 -14.26 -7.65
CA GLU A 107 21.61 -13.20 -7.05
C GLU A 107 20.85 -12.51 -5.91
N ARG A 108 19.57 -12.22 -6.12
CA ARG A 108 18.71 -11.65 -5.10
C ARG A 108 18.54 -12.58 -3.91
N PHE A 109 18.35 -13.88 -4.13
CA PHE A 109 18.25 -14.89 -3.09
C PHE A 109 19.52 -14.91 -2.20
N GLU A 110 20.70 -14.86 -2.81
CA GLU A 110 21.97 -14.81 -2.07
C GLU A 110 22.07 -13.54 -1.20
N TYR A 111 21.66 -12.39 -1.72
CA TYR A 111 21.56 -11.16 -0.93
C TYR A 111 20.57 -11.30 0.23
N ASP A 112 19.37 -11.79 -0.04
CA ASP A 112 18.30 -11.96 0.93
C ASP A 112 18.67 -12.96 2.06
N LYS A 113 19.47 -13.98 1.74
CA LYS A 113 20.08 -14.91 2.71
C LYS A 113 20.99 -14.17 3.71
N THR A 114 21.82 -13.22 3.26
CA THR A 114 22.67 -12.43 4.17
C THR A 114 21.87 -11.56 5.14
N GLN A 115 20.63 -11.21 4.76
CA GLN A 115 19.74 -10.36 5.55
C GLN A 115 18.72 -11.16 6.37
N ASN A 116 18.70 -12.49 6.24
CA ASN A 116 17.68 -13.38 6.80
C ASN A 116 16.26 -12.93 6.43
N LYS A 117 16.04 -12.54 5.16
CA LYS A 117 14.76 -12.02 4.66
C LYS A 117 14.32 -12.79 3.43
N PHE A 118 13.47 -13.79 3.59
CA PHE A 118 13.08 -14.64 2.48
C PHE A 118 11.70 -14.28 1.93
N ALA A 119 11.52 -14.45 0.63
CA ALA A 119 10.22 -14.36 -0.04
C ALA A 119 9.80 -15.75 -0.53
N TYR A 120 8.50 -16.00 -0.61
CA TYR A 120 7.97 -17.21 -1.23
C TYR A 120 6.87 -16.83 -2.21
N PHE A 121 6.99 -17.27 -3.46
CA PHE A 121 6.07 -16.91 -4.54
C PHE A 121 5.05 -18.01 -4.74
N SER A 122 3.77 -17.67 -4.67
CA SER A 122 2.70 -18.64 -4.83
C SER A 122 1.83 -18.30 -6.03
N CYS A 123 1.66 -19.25 -6.94
CA CYS A 123 0.84 -19.10 -8.13
C CYS A 123 -0.35 -20.06 -8.09
N GLY A 124 -1.53 -19.57 -8.44
CA GLY A 124 -2.76 -20.36 -8.43
C GLY A 124 -3.95 -19.64 -7.80
N ILE A 125 -5.09 -20.32 -7.76
CA ILE A 125 -6.34 -19.81 -7.21
C ILE A 125 -6.39 -20.11 -5.71
N ALA A 126 -6.89 -19.15 -4.91
CA ALA A 126 -7.20 -19.32 -3.48
C ALA A 126 -6.02 -19.68 -2.58
N ILE A 127 -4.83 -19.15 -2.87
CA ILE A 127 -3.67 -19.35 -2.00
C ILE A 127 -3.72 -18.40 -0.81
N ASP A 128 -3.77 -18.97 0.40
CA ASP A 128 -3.70 -18.22 1.66
C ASP A 128 -2.24 -17.90 2.00
N SER A 129 -1.90 -16.61 1.92
CA SER A 129 -0.57 -16.12 2.26
C SER A 129 -0.21 -16.28 3.74
N GLU A 130 -1.19 -16.33 4.65
CA GLU A 130 -0.94 -16.54 6.08
C GLU A 130 -0.65 -17.99 6.40
N GLU A 131 -1.35 -18.93 5.75
CA GLU A 131 -1.07 -20.36 5.88
C GLU A 131 0.37 -20.69 5.45
N ILE A 132 0.82 -20.13 4.32
CA ILE A 132 2.21 -20.29 3.85
C ILE A 132 3.21 -19.77 4.88
N LYS A 133 2.96 -18.57 5.45
CA LYS A 133 3.87 -18.00 6.46
C LYS A 133 3.95 -18.87 7.70
N GLN A 134 2.81 -19.42 8.14
CA GLN A 134 2.75 -20.32 9.28
C GLN A 134 3.52 -21.60 9.00
N GLU A 135 3.33 -22.23 7.84
CA GLU A 135 4.04 -23.45 7.47
C GLU A 135 5.57 -23.24 7.50
N PHE A 136 6.08 -22.15 6.90
CA PHE A 136 7.52 -21.88 6.90
C PHE A 136 8.08 -21.61 8.29
N LYS A 137 7.30 -20.93 9.14
CA LYS A 137 7.68 -20.66 10.52
C LYS A 137 7.70 -21.95 11.35
N GLU A 138 6.69 -22.80 11.22
CA GLU A 138 6.57 -24.03 12.01
C GLU A 138 7.56 -25.10 11.57
N LYS A 139 7.73 -25.28 10.26
CA LYS A 139 8.54 -26.37 9.69
C LYS A 139 10.02 -26.03 9.57
N TYR A 140 10.34 -24.78 9.23
CA TYR A 140 11.73 -24.36 8.94
C TYR A 140 12.26 -23.31 9.92
N ASN A 141 11.43 -22.80 10.84
CA ASN A 141 11.79 -21.72 11.77
C ASN A 141 12.30 -20.45 11.05
N VAL A 142 11.70 -20.16 9.88
CA VAL A 142 12.04 -19.00 9.05
C VAL A 142 10.82 -18.15 8.79
N GLU A 143 10.97 -16.83 8.90
CA GLU A 143 9.94 -15.89 8.49
C GLU A 143 10.06 -15.58 7.00
N VAL A 144 8.96 -15.75 6.27
CA VAL A 144 8.89 -15.48 4.83
C VAL A 144 7.85 -14.42 4.51
N VAL A 145 8.08 -13.66 3.44
CA VAL A 145 7.05 -12.84 2.80
C VAL A 145 6.39 -13.65 1.71
N ALA A 146 5.16 -14.13 1.96
CA ALA A 146 4.36 -14.83 0.96
C ALA A 146 3.79 -13.84 -0.08
N ILE A 147 4.15 -14.03 -1.34
CA ILE A 147 3.73 -13.20 -2.48
C ILE A 147 2.83 -14.05 -3.39
N GLY A 148 1.53 -13.75 -3.34
CA GLY A 148 0.57 -14.29 -4.30
C GLY A 148 0.70 -13.63 -5.68
N LEU A 149 1.04 -14.40 -6.70
CA LEU A 149 1.15 -13.96 -8.10
C LEU A 149 -0.17 -14.13 -8.89
N GLY A 150 -1.24 -14.52 -8.20
CA GLY A 150 -2.57 -14.75 -8.79
C GLY A 150 -2.61 -15.96 -9.71
N CYS A 151 -3.54 -15.94 -10.67
CA CYS A 151 -3.75 -17.03 -11.64
C CYS A 151 -2.74 -16.97 -12.81
N THR A 152 -1.46 -16.78 -12.51
CA THR A 152 -0.39 -16.87 -13.50
C THR A 152 0.02 -18.34 -13.66
N VAL A 153 -0.03 -18.85 -14.89
CA VAL A 153 0.35 -20.24 -15.22
C VAL A 153 1.88 -20.37 -15.32
N ASP A 154 2.57 -19.26 -15.58
CA ASP A 154 4.01 -19.20 -15.74
C ASP A 154 4.62 -18.39 -14.58
N CYS A 155 5.27 -19.09 -13.65
CA CYS A 155 5.88 -18.52 -12.46
C CYS A 155 7.38 -18.40 -12.70
N SER A 156 7.80 -17.35 -13.39
CA SER A 156 9.22 -17.04 -13.58
C SER A 156 10.01 -17.01 -12.27
N GLU A 157 9.33 -16.71 -11.16
CA GLU A 157 9.85 -16.64 -9.80
C GLU A 157 10.09 -18.03 -9.15
N HIS A 158 9.77 -19.12 -9.85
CA HIS A 158 9.91 -20.49 -9.34
C HIS A 158 11.35 -20.85 -8.95
N CYS A 159 12.35 -20.35 -9.67
CA CYS A 159 13.75 -20.60 -9.34
C CYS A 159 14.17 -20.01 -7.98
N TYR A 160 13.58 -18.88 -7.56
CA TYR A 160 13.78 -18.36 -6.21
C TYR A 160 13.23 -19.33 -5.16
N ASN A 161 12.02 -19.85 -5.37
CA ASN A 161 11.42 -20.82 -4.45
C ASN A 161 12.25 -22.10 -4.37
N LEU A 162 12.76 -22.62 -5.49
CA LEU A 162 13.62 -23.79 -5.50
C LEU A 162 14.88 -23.56 -4.66
N ALA A 163 15.58 -22.44 -4.88
CA ALA A 163 16.76 -22.08 -4.11
C ALA A 163 16.45 -21.93 -2.60
N LEU A 164 15.31 -21.32 -2.26
CA LEU A 164 14.86 -21.25 -0.87
C LEU A 164 14.61 -22.63 -0.28
N MET A 165 13.91 -23.51 -0.99
CA MET A 165 13.59 -24.85 -0.51
C MET A 165 14.85 -25.72 -0.36
N GLU A 166 15.82 -25.61 -1.26
CA GLU A 166 17.13 -26.29 -1.15
C GLU A 166 17.94 -25.77 0.04
N TYR A 167 17.85 -24.48 0.34
CA TYR A 167 18.51 -23.89 1.50
C TYR A 167 17.86 -24.31 2.82
N LEU A 168 16.53 -24.44 2.87
CA LEU A 168 15.77 -24.80 4.06
C LEU A 168 15.71 -26.31 4.31
N ASN A 169 15.70 -27.10 3.24
CA ASN A 169 15.94 -28.54 3.27
C ASN A 169 17.30 -28.79 2.65
N PRO A 170 18.40 -28.62 3.40
CA PRO A 170 19.63 -29.25 2.97
C PRO A 170 19.27 -30.73 2.80
N ILE A 171 19.44 -31.24 1.58
CA ILE A 171 19.38 -32.67 1.29
C ILE A 171 20.05 -33.40 2.46
N ASP A 172 19.46 -34.52 2.88
CA ASP A 172 20.17 -35.62 3.54
C ASP A 172 21.41 -35.99 2.70
N SER A 173 22.43 -35.14 2.70
CA SER A 173 23.75 -35.35 2.09
C SER A 173 24.71 -35.81 3.18
N SER A 174 24.22 -36.64 4.09
CA SER A 174 24.99 -37.41 5.06
C SER A 174 24.15 -38.56 5.62
N ASN A 175 24.38 -39.74 5.04
CA ASN A 175 24.06 -41.12 5.47
C ASN A 175 22.82 -41.80 4.89
#